data_AF-A0A916WU95-F1
#
_entry.id   AF-A0A916WU95-F1
#
_cell.length_a   1.000
_cell.length_b   1.000
_cell.length_c   1.000
_cell.angle_alpha   90.00
_cell.angle_beta   90.00
_cell.angle_gamma   90.00
#
_symmetry.space_group_name_H-M   'P 1'
#
loop_
_entity.id
_entity.type
_entity.pdbx_description
1 polymer ?
#
loop_
_entity_poly.entity_id
_entity_poly.type
_entity_poly.pdbx_seq_one_letter_code
_entity_poly.pdbx_strand_id
1 'polypeptide(L)'
;MAIFLTSLIGQNAIALPYVKRNGLPSAADFFVGDIWKTTPGRFAMVDLTLVVIGFHTWAFSEARRLHIVHWWLASLVITFTVGIASAIPFFLLARERHID
;
A
#
# COMPACT_ATOMS: atom_id res chain seq x y z
N MET A 1 5.39 6.21 -13.39
CA MET A 1 4.70 7.45 -12.95
C MET A 1 3.17 7.37 -13.06
N ALA A 2 2.59 7.13 -14.25
CA ALA A 2 1.13 7.15 -14.43
C ALA A 2 0.36 6.20 -13.50
N ILE A 3 0.81 4.93 -13.39
CA ILE A 3 0.19 3.93 -12.51
C ILE A 3 0.18 4.37 -11.04
N PHE A 4 1.28 4.98 -10.56
CA PHE A 4 1.37 5.51 -9.20
C PHE A 4 0.34 6.61 -8.96
N LEU A 5 0.21 7.57 -9.88
CA LEU A 5 -0.75 8.66 -9.74
C LEU A 5 -2.20 8.15 -9.79
N THR A 6 -2.49 7.23 -10.70
CA THR A 6 -3.83 6.63 -10.82
C THR A 6 -4.22 5.88 -9.54
N SER A 7 -3.33 5.07 -8.97
CA SER A 7 -3.63 4.35 -7.74
C SER A 7 -3.71 5.28 -6.53
N LEU A 8 -2.85 6.30 -6.46
CA LEU A 8 -2.86 7.30 -5.38
C LEU A 8 -4.17 8.09 -5.36
N ILE A 9 -4.64 8.53 -6.52
CA ILE A 9 -5.91 9.26 -6.66
C ILE A 9 -7.08 8.32 -6.38
N GLY A 10 -7.10 7.13 -7.01
CA GLY A 10 -8.18 6.17 -6.87
C GLY A 10 -8.42 5.73 -5.43
N GLN A 11 -7.36 5.37 -4.70
CA GLN A 11 -7.48 4.93 -3.31
C GLN A 11 -7.94 6.07 -2.38
N ASN A 12 -7.34 7.25 -2.51
CA ASN A 12 -7.72 8.40 -1.67
C ASN A 12 -9.11 8.96 -1.99
N ALA A 13 -9.58 8.85 -3.24
CA ALA A 13 -10.93 9.24 -3.62
C ALA A 13 -12.02 8.41 -2.91
N ILE A 14 -11.69 7.20 -2.45
CA ILE A 14 -12.57 6.33 -1.69
C ILE A 14 -12.34 6.52 -0.18
N ALA A 15 -11.08 6.46 0.26
CA ALA A 15 -10.73 6.47 1.67
C ALA A 15 -11.00 7.81 2.36
N LEU A 16 -10.61 8.94 1.75
CA LEU A 16 -10.72 10.25 2.39
C LEU A 16 -12.17 10.66 2.67
N PRO A 17 -13.14 10.53 1.73
CA PRO A 17 -14.53 10.84 2.02
C PRO A 17 -15.13 9.94 3.11
N TYR A 18 -14.74 8.66 3.16
CA TYR A 18 -15.20 7.73 4.18
C TYR A 18 -14.71 8.14 5.57
N VAL A 19 -13.41 8.37 5.73
CA VAL A 19 -12.81 8.81 7.00
C VAL A 19 -13.34 10.19 7.41
N LYS A 20 -13.56 11.11 6.46
CA LYS A 20 -14.17 12.41 6.75
C LYS A 20 -15.58 12.30 7.32
N ARG A 21 -16.36 11.29 6.90
CA ARG A 21 -17.74 11.06 7.36
C ARG A 21 -17.82 10.27 8.67
N ASN A 22 -16.90 9.35 8.91
CA ASN A 22 -16.95 8.40 10.03
C ASN A 22 -15.89 8.67 11.13
N GLY A 23 -14.98 9.62 10.90
CA GLY A 23 -13.91 10.01 11.82
C GLY A 23 -12.60 9.25 11.59
N LEU A 24 -11.47 9.78 12.08
CA LEU A 24 -10.14 9.17 11.94
C LEU A 24 -10.06 7.69 12.40
N PRO A 25 -10.73 7.26 13.49
CA PRO A 25 -10.71 5.85 13.90
C PRO A 25 -11.25 4.89 12.83
N SER A 26 -12.12 5.35 11.93
CA SER A 26 -12.72 4.52 10.87
C SER A 26 -11.70 4.10 9.80
N ALA A 27 -10.48 4.64 9.81
CA ALA A 27 -9.40 4.14 8.96
C ALA A 27 -9.08 2.66 9.24
N ALA A 28 -9.30 2.20 10.48
CA ALA A 28 -9.12 0.80 10.85
C ALA A 28 -10.13 -0.14 10.16
N ASP A 29 -11.29 0.36 9.73
CA ASP A 29 -12.34 -0.46 9.11
C ASP A 29 -11.87 -1.12 7.81
N PHE A 30 -10.91 -0.49 7.11
CA PHE A 30 -10.26 -1.03 5.91
C PHE A 30 -9.34 -2.24 6.19
N PHE A 31 -8.99 -2.48 7.46
CA PHE A 31 -8.03 -3.51 7.85
C PHE A 31 -8.61 -4.56 8.80
N VAL A 32 -9.50 -4.18 9.71
CA VAL A 32 -9.96 -5.04 10.82
C VAL A 32 -11.49 -5.08 10.99
N GLY A 33 -12.24 -4.38 10.14
CA GLY A 33 -13.70 -4.28 10.24
C GLY A 33 -14.48 -5.43 9.63
N ASP A 34 -15.68 -5.10 9.13
CA ASP A 34 -16.65 -6.05 8.57
C ASP A 34 -16.15 -6.86 7.38
N ILE A 35 -15.04 -6.45 6.77
CA ILE A 35 -14.38 -7.15 5.66
C ILE A 35 -14.04 -8.61 6.01
N TRP A 36 -13.83 -8.93 7.28
CA TRP A 36 -13.52 -10.29 7.75
C TRP A 36 -14.74 -11.19 7.99
N LYS A 37 -15.95 -10.61 8.01
CA LYS A 37 -17.20 -11.33 8.32
C LYS A 37 -17.69 -12.20 7.17
N THR A 38 -17.33 -11.87 5.94
CA THR A 38 -17.75 -12.62 4.74
C THR A 38 -16.60 -13.45 4.17
N THR A 39 -16.91 -14.59 3.55
CA THR A 39 -15.89 -15.43 2.88
C THR A 39 -15.15 -14.67 1.77
N PRO A 40 -15.81 -13.92 0.86
CA PRO A 40 -15.10 -13.16 -0.17
C PRO A 40 -14.21 -12.06 0.40
N GLY A 41 -14.68 -11.34 1.44
CA GLY A 41 -13.87 -10.30 2.09
C GLY A 41 -12.64 -10.87 2.79
N ARG A 42 -12.79 -12.02 3.47
CA ARG A 42 -11.65 -12.74 4.07
C ARG A 42 -10.64 -13.20 3.04
N PHE A 43 -11.10 -13.76 1.91
CA PHE A 43 -10.22 -14.14 0.81
C PHE A 43 -9.41 -12.93 0.30
N ALA A 44 -10.10 -11.82 0.02
CA ALA A 44 -9.46 -10.59 -0.46
C ALA A 44 -8.42 -10.05 0.55
N MET A 45 -8.71 -10.09 1.85
CA MET A 45 -7.77 -9.63 2.87
C MET A 45 -6.56 -10.55 3.04
N VAL A 46 -6.74 -11.87 2.95
CA VAL A 46 -5.63 -12.83 2.98
C VAL A 46 -4.73 -12.64 1.76
N ASP A 47 -5.32 -12.56 0.56
CA ASP A 47 -4.60 -12.30 -0.69
C ASP A 47 -3.80 -10.98 -0.60
N LEU A 48 -4.47 -9.90 -0.19
CA LEU A 48 -3.83 -8.59 0.02
C LEU A 48 -2.67 -8.66 1.02
N THR A 49 -2.85 -9.37 2.14
CA THR A 49 -1.82 -9.53 3.17
C THR A 49 -0.59 -10.25 2.62
N LEU A 50 -0.80 -11.33 1.85
CA LEU A 50 0.29 -12.07 1.20
C LEU A 50 1.03 -11.21 0.18
N VAL A 51 0.31 -10.38 -0.60
CA VAL A 51 0.92 -9.41 -1.52
C VAL A 51 1.76 -8.39 -0.77
N VAL A 52 1.26 -7.81 0.33
CA VAL A 52 2.00 -6.84 1.16
C VAL A 52 3.29 -7.45 1.70
N ILE A 53 3.21 -8.65 2.29
CA ILE A 53 4.37 -9.35 2.86
C ILE A 53 5.38 -9.69 1.76
N GLY A 54 4.93 -10.32 0.67
CA GLY A 54 5.78 -10.74 -0.43
C GLY A 54 6.51 -9.56 -1.08
N PHE A 55 5.76 -8.49 -1.37
CA PHE A 55 6.33 -7.27 -1.93
C PHE A 55 7.34 -6.62 -0.99
N HIS A 56 6.99 -6.39 0.29
CA HIS A 56 7.91 -5.68 1.20
C HIS A 56 9.15 -6.50 1.57
N THR A 57 9.04 -7.83 1.61
CA THR A 57 10.20 -8.72 1.81
C THR A 57 11.19 -8.59 0.65
N TRP A 58 10.69 -8.67 -0.58
CA TRP A 58 11.52 -8.49 -1.77
C TRP A 58 12.07 -7.06 -1.87
N ALA A 59 11.21 -6.06 -1.71
CA ALA A 59 11.57 -4.65 -1.82
C ALA A 59 12.61 -4.24 -0.79
N PHE A 60 12.59 -4.80 0.42
CA PHE A 60 13.62 -4.55 1.43
C PHE A 60 14.99 -5.08 1.00
N SER A 61 15.04 -6.32 0.48
CA SER A 61 16.27 -6.91 -0.05
C SER A 61 16.84 -6.07 -1.19
N GLU A 62 15.98 -5.66 -2.12
CA GLU A 62 16.34 -4.80 -3.25
C GLU A 62 16.83 -3.42 -2.78
N ALA A 63 16.14 -2.83 -1.80
CA ALA A 63 16.48 -1.52 -1.27
C ALA A 63 17.83 -1.52 -0.55
N ARG A 64 18.16 -2.62 0.15
CA ARG A 64 19.50 -2.80 0.72
C ARG A 64 20.58 -2.89 -0.35
N ARG A 65 20.33 -3.64 -1.43
CA ARG A 65 21.30 -3.79 -2.54
C ARG A 65 21.61 -2.46 -3.24
N LEU A 66 20.60 -1.61 -3.39
CA LEU A 66 20.70 -0.32 -4.09
C LEU A 66 20.92 0.87 -3.14
N HIS A 67 21.10 0.63 -1.83
CA HIS A 67 21.23 1.68 -0.81
C HIS A 67 20.05 2.69 -0.74
N ILE A 68 18.84 2.25 -1.09
CA ILE A 68 17.60 3.05 -1.12
C ILE A 68 16.60 2.70 0.00
N VAL A 69 17.09 2.28 1.17
CA VAL A 69 16.24 1.83 2.30
C VAL A 69 15.23 2.91 2.74
N HIS A 70 15.57 4.18 2.62
CA HIS A 70 14.63 5.29 2.90
C HIS A 70 13.42 5.31 1.95
N TRP A 71 13.60 4.92 0.68
CA TRP A 71 12.50 4.78 -0.28
C TRP A 71 11.64 3.56 0.00
N TRP A 72 12.22 2.48 0.53
CA TRP A 72 11.44 1.35 1.05
C TRP A 72 10.63 1.74 2.29
N LEU A 73 11.20 2.50 3.22
CA LEU A 73 10.44 3.01 4.38
C LEU A 73 9.27 3.89 3.94
N ALA A 74 9.47 4.76 2.94
CA ALA A 74 8.39 5.57 2.38
C ALA A 74 7.30 4.71 1.72
N SER A 75 7.66 3.63 1.01
CA SER A 75 6.67 2.71 0.43
C SER A 75 5.89 1.93 1.51
N LEU A 76 6.55 1.59 2.62
CA LEU A 76 5.92 1.01 3.80
C LEU A 76 4.87 1.94 4.39
N VAL A 77 5.20 3.22 4.58
CA VAL A 77 4.24 4.22 5.07
C VAL A 77 3.06 4.32 4.11
N ILE A 78 3.31 4.47 2.80
CA ILE A 78 2.24 4.57 1.78
C ILE A 78 1.32 3.33 1.82
N THR A 79 1.85 2.14 2.10
CA THR A 79 1.06 0.90 2.18
C THR A 79 -0.04 0.99 3.24
N PHE A 80 0.27 1.57 4.41
CA PHE A 80 -0.67 1.64 5.52
C PHE A 80 -1.48 2.94 5.55
N THR A 81 -1.01 4.01 4.91
CA THR A 81 -1.74 5.29 4.87
C THR A 81 -2.61 5.48 3.63
N VAL A 82 -2.24 4.86 2.50
CA VAL A 82 -2.98 4.97 1.22
C VAL A 82 -3.42 3.60 0.73
N GLY A 83 -2.50 2.63 0.75
CA GLY A 83 -2.74 1.26 0.32
C GLY A 83 -1.66 0.74 -0.63
N ILE A 84 -1.45 -0.57 -0.62
CA ILE A 84 -0.35 -1.25 -1.32
C ILE A 84 -0.30 -0.97 -2.83
N ALA A 85 -1.46 -0.74 -3.46
CA ALA A 85 -1.56 -0.42 -4.89
C ALA A 85 -0.85 0.91 -5.26
N SER A 86 -0.63 1.80 -4.30
CA SER A 86 0.19 3.02 -4.48
C SER A 86 1.64 2.80 -4.06
N ALA A 87 1.89 1.99 -3.05
CA ALA A 87 3.23 1.72 -2.56
C ALA A 87 4.11 0.96 -3.57
N ILE A 88 3.55 -0.05 -4.26
CA ILE A 88 4.26 -0.84 -5.27
C ILE A 88 4.81 0.07 -6.40
N PRO A 89 3.98 0.81 -7.15
CA PRO A 89 4.49 1.63 -8.25
C PRO A 89 5.36 2.79 -7.77
N PHE A 90 5.16 3.29 -6.54
CA PHE A 90 6.06 4.27 -5.93
C PHE A 90 7.47 3.71 -5.74
N PHE A 91 7.59 2.54 -5.10
CA PHE A 91 8.90 1.92 -4.86
C PHE A 91 9.59 1.53 -6.18
N LEU A 92 8.82 1.01 -7.14
CA LEU A 92 9.36 0.68 -8.47
C LEU A 92 9.91 1.92 -9.18
N LEU A 93 9.23 3.06 -9.08
CA LEU A 93 9.71 4.34 -9.62
C LEU A 93 10.97 4.83 -8.89
N ALA A 94 11.03 4.67 -7.56
CA ALA A 94 12.23 5.01 -6.80
C ALA A 94 13.42 4.12 -7.20
N ARG A 95 13.16 2.82 -7.37
CA ARG A 95 14.15 1.82 -7.81
C ARG A 95 14.69 2.14 -9.21
N GLU A 96 13.82 2.45 -10.17
CA GLU A 96 14.19 2.79 -11.55
C GLU A 96 15.27 3.88 -11.59
N ARG A 97 15.08 4.95 -10.80
CA ARG A 97 16.01 6.10 -10.72
C ARG A 97 17.41 5.79 -10.16
N HIS A 98 17.64 4.58 -9.63
CA HIS A 98 18.92 4.18 -9.02
C HIS A 98 19.54 2.97 -9.70
N ILE A 99 18.86 2.40 -10.69
CA ILE A 99 19.40 1.30 -11.51
C ILE A 99 20.01 1.83 -12.81
N ASP A 100 19.62 3.04 -13.22
CA ASP A 100 20.17 3.77 -14.36
C ASP A 100 21.49 4.50 -14.03
#